data_AF-E8X1X1-F1
#
_entry.id   AF-E8X1X1-F1
#
_cell.length_a   1.000
_cell.length_b   1.000
_cell.length_c   1.000
_cell.angle_alpha   90.00
_cell.angle_beta   90.00
_cell.angle_gamma   90.00
#
_symmetry.space_group_name_H-M   'P 1'
#
loop_
_entity.id
_entity.type
_entity.pdbx_description
1 polymer ?
#
loop_
_entity_poly.entity_id
_entity_poly.type
_entity_poly.pdbx_seq_one_letter_code
_entity_poly.pdbx_strand_id
1 'polypeptide(L)'
;MSRKLTLILGAAACTLLCGLCISSQALAQKLQLPDDTGKPEFVHNCTACHLASLVVAVKKTPDDWRKNVDDMAARGTDGTKEDLDKVVVYLDKYYSLQTPAPSEAPHPAPQSTLHAPTTLSPTDRERLKQILAEPGTAQVTASNSKPHTP
;
A
#
# COMPACT_ATOMS: atom_id res chain seq x y z
N MET A 1 57.34 -37.57 -21.57
CA MET A 1 56.44 -37.37 -20.41
C MET A 1 55.57 -36.11 -20.55
N SER A 2 55.17 -35.71 -21.76
CA SER A 2 54.66 -34.34 -22.01
C SER A 2 53.20 -34.27 -22.50
N ARG A 3 52.55 -35.40 -22.79
CA ARG A 3 51.16 -35.45 -23.29
C ARG A 3 50.10 -35.68 -22.21
N LYS A 4 50.51 -36.16 -21.02
CA LYS A 4 49.58 -36.38 -19.89
C LYS A 4 49.34 -35.10 -19.08
N LEU A 5 50.21 -34.10 -19.20
CA LEU A 5 50.10 -32.85 -18.44
C LEU A 5 49.09 -31.88 -19.08
N THR A 6 48.95 -31.88 -20.41
CA THR A 6 48.01 -31.01 -21.13
C THR A 6 46.55 -31.45 -20.94
N LEU A 7 46.30 -32.74 -20.68
CA LEU A 7 44.95 -33.27 -20.48
C LEU A 7 44.37 -32.95 -19.09
N ILE A 8 45.20 -32.63 -18.09
CA ILE A 8 44.73 -32.29 -16.74
C ILE A 8 44.31 -30.81 -16.66
N LEU A 9 44.95 -29.92 -17.43
CA LEU A 9 44.58 -28.50 -17.48
C LEU A 9 43.26 -28.22 -18.23
N GLY A 10 42.88 -29.07 -19.19
CA GLY A 10 41.61 -28.93 -19.93
C GLY A 10 40.37 -29.34 -19.12
N ALA A 11 40.51 -30.32 -18.22
CA ALA A 11 39.40 -30.78 -17.38
C ALA A 11 39.08 -29.81 -16.23
N ALA A 12 40.09 -29.17 -15.64
CA ALA A 12 39.92 -28.22 -14.54
C ALA A 12 39.28 -26.89 -14.97
N ALA A 13 39.55 -26.43 -16.21
CA ALA A 13 38.98 -25.20 -16.74
C ALA A 13 37.49 -25.35 -17.12
N CYS A 14 37.06 -26.55 -17.51
CA CYS A 14 35.66 -26.82 -17.85
C CYS A 14 34.77 -26.96 -16.62
N THR A 15 35.31 -27.48 -15.50
CA THR A 15 34.56 -27.56 -14.23
C THR A 15 34.42 -26.22 -13.51
N LEU A 16 35.40 -25.30 -13.65
CA LEU A 16 35.33 -23.96 -13.05
C LEU A 16 34.37 -23.01 -13.79
N LEU A 17 34.22 -23.16 -15.11
CA LEU A 17 33.24 -22.37 -15.89
C LEU A 17 31.79 -22.87 -15.74
N CYS A 18 31.57 -24.16 -15.43
CA CYS A 18 30.23 -24.72 -15.23
C CYS A 18 29.66 -24.45 -13.82
N GLY A 19 30.51 -24.21 -12.81
CA GLY A 19 30.07 -23.96 -11.44
C GLY A 19 29.46 -22.58 -11.20
N LEU A 20 29.75 -21.59 -12.05
CA LEU A 20 29.30 -20.20 -11.87
C LEU A 20 27.84 -19.98 -12.31
N CYS A 21 27.20 -20.95 -12.98
CA CYS A 21 25.83 -20.82 -13.49
C CYS A 21 24.74 -21.22 -12.48
N ILE A 22 25.08 -21.72 -11.29
CA ILE A 22 24.10 -22.31 -10.35
C ILE A 22 23.60 -21.30 -9.29
N SER A 23 24.17 -20.09 -9.23
CA SER A 23 23.91 -19.16 -8.11
C SER A 23 22.72 -18.21 -8.30
N SER A 24 21.91 -18.35 -9.35
CA SER A 24 20.76 -17.47 -9.61
C SER A 24 19.42 -18.12 -9.24
N GLN A 25 19.32 -18.66 -8.02
CA GLN A 25 18.00 -18.99 -7.47
C GLN A 25 17.41 -17.71 -6.87
N ALA A 26 16.73 -16.92 -7.70
CA ALA A 26 15.81 -15.92 -7.19
C ALA A 26 14.73 -16.66 -6.40
N LEU A 27 14.83 -16.62 -5.07
CA LEU A 27 13.85 -17.23 -4.18
C LEU A 27 12.56 -16.41 -4.27
N ALA A 28 11.71 -16.72 -5.24
CA ALA A 28 10.35 -16.20 -5.28
C ALA A 28 9.63 -16.72 -4.03
N GLN A 29 9.56 -15.90 -2.98
CA GLN A 29 8.79 -16.20 -1.78
C GLN A 29 7.31 -16.24 -2.18
N LYS A 30 6.80 -17.45 -2.46
CA LYS A 30 5.39 -17.65 -2.78
C LYS A 30 4.57 -17.25 -1.55
N LEU A 31 3.79 -16.18 -1.68
CA LEU A 31 2.83 -15.80 -0.64
C LEU A 31 1.88 -16.97 -0.39
N GLN A 32 1.86 -17.47 0.85
CA GLN A 32 0.95 -18.53 1.28
C GLN A 32 -0.28 -17.88 1.89
N LEU A 33 -1.39 -17.96 1.17
CA LEU A 33 -2.69 -17.50 1.61
C LEU A 33 -3.41 -18.66 2.31
N PRO A 34 -4.08 -18.44 3.46
CA PRO A 34 -4.89 -19.47 4.12
C PRO A 34 -5.92 -20.08 3.17
N ASP A 35 -6.01 -21.40 3.18
CA ASP A 35 -7.00 -22.12 2.38
C ASP A 35 -8.38 -22.00 3.04
N ASP A 36 -9.34 -21.40 2.33
CA ASP A 36 -10.73 -21.27 2.73
C ASP A 36 -11.62 -21.07 1.49
N THR A 37 -12.93 -21.25 1.67
CA THR A 37 -13.97 -20.98 0.68
C THR A 37 -13.96 -19.56 0.11
N GLY A 38 -13.53 -18.54 0.87
CA GLY A 38 -13.46 -17.16 0.37
C GLY A 38 -12.13 -16.77 -0.31
N LYS A 39 -11.15 -17.68 -0.34
CA LYS A 39 -9.84 -17.42 -0.98
C LYS A 39 -9.96 -17.20 -2.50
N PRO A 40 -10.75 -17.98 -3.28
CA PRO A 40 -10.87 -17.77 -4.72
C PRO A 40 -11.37 -16.37 -5.07
N GLU A 41 -12.40 -15.88 -4.37
CA GLU A 41 -12.95 -14.54 -4.54
C GLU A 41 -11.91 -13.48 -4.13
N PHE A 42 -11.20 -13.67 -3.01
CA PHE A 42 -10.11 -12.76 -2.63
C PHE A 42 -9.04 -12.65 -3.71
N VAL A 43 -8.60 -13.78 -4.26
CA VAL A 43 -7.59 -13.80 -5.33
C VAL A 43 -8.13 -13.10 -6.57
N HIS A 44 -9.35 -13.44 -7.00
CA HIS A 44 -9.95 -12.86 -8.20
C HIS A 44 -10.13 -11.34 -8.07
N ASN A 45 -10.76 -10.88 -6.99
CA ASN A 45 -11.21 -9.49 -6.86
C ASN A 45 -10.12 -8.55 -6.35
N CYS A 46 -9.20 -9.01 -5.49
CA CYS A 46 -8.20 -8.14 -4.86
C CYS A 46 -6.85 -8.15 -5.57
N THR A 47 -6.59 -9.12 -6.46
CA THR A 47 -5.28 -9.24 -7.15
C THR A 47 -5.29 -8.81 -8.61
N ALA A 48 -6.45 -8.38 -9.12
CA ALA A 48 -6.60 -7.87 -10.47
C ALA A 48 -5.77 -6.60 -10.73
N CYS A 49 -5.56 -5.76 -9.71
CA CYS A 49 -4.89 -4.46 -9.87
C CYS A 49 -3.54 -4.36 -9.14
N HIS A 50 -3.31 -5.14 -8.09
CA HIS A 50 -2.08 -5.10 -7.29
C HIS A 50 -1.82 -6.42 -6.56
N LEU A 51 -0.61 -6.63 -6.06
CA LEU A 51 -0.21 -7.88 -5.41
C LEU A 51 -1.02 -8.16 -4.13
N ALA A 52 -1.41 -9.42 -3.92
CA ALA A 52 -2.07 -9.89 -2.70
C ALA A 52 -1.27 -9.56 -1.42
N SER A 53 0.07 -9.53 -1.53
CA SER A 53 0.96 -9.22 -0.41
C SER A 53 0.72 -7.83 0.17
N LEU A 54 0.29 -6.86 -0.65
CA LEU A 54 -0.03 -5.51 -0.16
C LEU A 54 -1.31 -5.51 0.67
N VAL A 55 -2.28 -6.34 0.31
CA VAL A 55 -3.55 -6.44 1.03
C VAL A 55 -3.36 -7.14 2.38
N VAL A 56 -2.66 -8.27 2.39
CA VAL A 56 -2.48 -9.08 3.62
C VAL A 56 -1.38 -8.56 4.55
N ALA A 57 -0.62 -7.54 4.12
CA ALA A 57 0.36 -6.86 4.97
C ALA A 57 -0.30 -6.00 6.07
N VAL A 58 -1.57 -5.65 5.90
CA VAL A 58 -2.32 -4.89 6.89
C VAL A 58 -3.35 -5.78 7.58
N LYS A 59 -3.57 -5.50 8.86
CA LYS A 59 -4.71 -6.04 9.61
C LYS A 59 -5.68 -4.89 9.88
N LYS A 60 -6.98 -5.17 9.83
CA LYS A 60 -8.04 -4.18 10.05
C LYS A 60 -9.14 -4.72 10.95
N THR A 61 -9.98 -3.85 11.48
CA THR A 61 -11.23 -4.28 12.12
C THR A 61 -12.20 -4.84 11.08
N PRO A 62 -13.25 -5.60 11.48
CA PRO A 62 -14.25 -6.10 10.53
C PRO A 62 -14.90 -4.97 9.70
N ASP A 63 -15.26 -3.86 10.35
CA ASP A 63 -15.90 -2.71 9.70
C ASP A 63 -14.95 -2.00 8.72
N ASP A 64 -13.67 -1.87 9.10
CA ASP A 64 -12.65 -1.30 8.22
C ASP A 64 -12.37 -2.18 7.00
N TRP A 65 -12.46 -3.51 7.14
CA TRP A 65 -12.35 -4.43 6.01
C TRP A 65 -13.51 -4.25 5.04
N ARG A 66 -14.74 -4.17 5.55
CA ARG A 66 -15.92 -3.87 4.73
C ARG A 66 -15.72 -2.58 3.94
N LYS A 67 -15.39 -1.49 4.64
CA LYS A 67 -15.19 -0.20 4.01
C LYS A 67 -14.10 -0.26 2.92
N ASN A 68 -13.00 -0.96 3.19
CA ASN A 68 -11.91 -1.08 2.22
C ASN A 68 -12.33 -1.84 0.96
N VAL A 69 -13.06 -2.95 1.11
CA VAL A 69 -13.58 -3.73 -0.03
C VAL A 69 -14.57 -2.90 -0.85
N ASP A 70 -15.47 -2.17 -0.19
CA ASP A 70 -16.43 -1.28 -0.88
C ASP A 70 -15.72 -0.14 -1.63
N ASP A 71 -14.68 0.46 -1.03
CA ASP A 71 -13.84 1.48 -1.68
C ASP A 71 -13.11 0.92 -2.92
N MET A 72 -12.76 -0.38 -2.93
CA MET A 72 -12.15 -1.03 -4.09
C MET A 72 -13.19 -1.40 -5.15
N ALA A 73 -14.37 -1.88 -4.73
CA ALA A 73 -15.48 -2.15 -5.64
C ALA A 73 -15.87 -0.90 -6.44
N ALA A 74 -15.94 0.25 -5.79
CA ALA A 74 -16.19 1.54 -6.42
C ALA A 74 -15.11 1.96 -7.45
N ARG A 75 -13.90 1.37 -7.39
CA ARG A 75 -12.80 1.61 -8.35
C ARG A 75 -12.81 0.64 -9.53
N GLY A 76 -13.74 -0.31 -9.56
CA GLY A 76 -13.98 -1.16 -10.72
C GLY A 76 -13.63 -2.64 -10.51
N THR A 77 -13.80 -3.19 -9.31
CA THR A 77 -13.84 -4.66 -9.20
C THR A 77 -15.12 -5.16 -9.87
N ASP A 78 -15.05 -6.25 -10.61
CA ASP A 78 -16.17 -6.90 -11.30
C ASP A 78 -16.93 -7.92 -10.43
N GLY A 79 -16.53 -8.11 -9.17
CA GLY A 79 -17.16 -9.05 -8.25
C GLY A 79 -18.61 -8.70 -7.94
N THR A 80 -19.46 -9.72 -7.79
CA THR A 80 -20.83 -9.51 -7.32
C THR A 80 -20.83 -9.11 -5.84
N LYS A 81 -21.95 -8.58 -5.35
CA LYS A 81 -22.10 -8.30 -3.92
C LYS A 81 -21.82 -9.53 -3.05
N GLU A 82 -22.28 -10.70 -3.47
CA GLU A 82 -22.06 -11.95 -2.74
C GLU A 82 -20.58 -12.33 -2.70
N ASP A 83 -19.86 -12.18 -3.82
CA ASP A 83 -18.42 -12.45 -3.87
C ASP A 83 -17.64 -11.52 -2.94
N LEU A 84 -17.96 -10.23 -2.97
CA LEU A 84 -17.32 -9.24 -2.08
C LEU A 84 -17.67 -9.47 -0.61
N ASP A 85 -18.85 -9.98 -0.30
CA ASP A 85 -19.21 -10.38 1.06
C ASP A 85 -18.35 -11.58 1.54
N LYS A 86 -18.08 -12.57 0.68
CA LYS A 86 -17.14 -13.66 0.99
C LYS A 86 -15.71 -13.16 1.18
N VAL A 87 -15.28 -12.17 0.40
CA VAL A 87 -13.96 -11.53 0.56
C VAL A 87 -13.83 -10.88 1.93
N VAL A 88 -14.84 -10.13 2.38
CA VAL A 88 -14.81 -9.50 3.71
C VAL A 88 -14.75 -10.55 4.82
N VAL A 89 -15.55 -11.61 4.73
CA VAL A 89 -15.51 -12.72 5.69
C VAL A 89 -14.12 -13.37 5.73
N TYR A 90 -13.50 -13.58 4.58
CA TYR A 90 -12.16 -14.15 4.49
C TYR A 90 -11.10 -13.21 5.10
N LEU A 91 -11.15 -11.92 4.78
CA LEU A 91 -10.22 -10.92 5.29
C LEU A 91 -10.34 -10.74 6.81
N ASP A 92 -11.56 -10.73 7.33
CA ASP A 92 -11.82 -10.66 8.76
C ASP A 92 -11.30 -11.92 9.49
N LYS A 93 -11.61 -13.11 8.96
CA LYS A 93 -11.20 -14.38 9.58
C LYS A 93 -9.68 -14.53 9.75
N TYR A 94 -8.91 -14.09 8.75
CA TYR A 94 -7.47 -14.37 8.71
C TYR A 94 -6.59 -13.14 8.95
N TYR A 95 -7.11 -11.94 8.71
CA TYR A 95 -6.37 -10.68 8.75
C TYR A 95 -7.07 -9.60 9.57
N SER A 96 -7.91 -9.99 10.54
CA SER A 96 -8.44 -9.04 11.51
C SER A 96 -7.40 -8.59 12.53
N LEU A 97 -7.54 -7.33 12.96
CA LEU A 97 -7.12 -6.90 14.28
C LEU A 97 -8.14 -7.52 15.23
N GLN A 98 -7.78 -8.58 15.94
CA GLN A 98 -8.61 -9.05 17.06
C GLN A 98 -8.66 -7.91 18.08
N THR A 99 -9.67 -7.04 18.00
CA THR A 99 -9.84 -5.95 18.96
C THR A 99 -10.56 -6.50 20.20
N PRO A 100 -10.01 -6.39 21.42
CA PRO A 100 -10.79 -6.61 22.62
C PRO A 100 -11.77 -5.44 22.80
N ALA A 101 -13.07 -5.73 22.68
CA ALA A 101 -14.21 -4.90 23.10
C ALA A 101 -14.32 -3.47 22.47
N PRO A 102 -15.51 -2.85 22.51
CA PRO A 102 -15.84 -1.71 21.66
C PRO A 102 -14.92 -0.52 21.87
N SER A 103 -14.32 -0.02 20.79
CA SER A 103 -13.83 1.34 20.73
C SER A 103 -15.06 2.26 20.81
N GLU A 104 -15.35 2.74 22.01
CA GLU A 104 -16.11 3.96 22.25
C GLU A 104 -15.71 4.99 21.19
N ALA A 105 -16.64 5.41 20.33
CA ALA A 105 -16.41 6.58 19.49
C ALA A 105 -16.41 7.81 20.40
N PRO A 106 -15.46 8.74 20.22
CA PRO A 106 -15.77 9.83 19.29
C PRO A 106 -14.54 10.28 18.50
N HIS A 107 -14.73 10.60 17.23
CA HIS A 107 -14.42 11.91 16.64
C HIS A 107 -14.81 11.82 15.16
N PRO A 108 -15.54 12.81 14.60
CA PRO A 108 -15.68 12.88 13.16
C PRO A 108 -14.27 13.00 12.61
N ALA A 109 -13.90 12.12 11.67
CA ALA A 109 -12.77 12.39 10.81
C ALA A 109 -12.89 13.86 10.39
N PRO A 110 -11.81 14.67 10.44
CA PRO A 110 -11.86 15.92 9.72
C PRO A 110 -12.22 15.50 8.31
N GLN A 111 -13.45 15.83 7.89
CA GLN A 111 -13.74 15.89 6.49
C GLN A 111 -12.64 16.80 5.99
N SER A 112 -11.65 16.23 5.29
CA SER A 112 -10.99 16.99 4.28
C SER A 112 -12.14 17.44 3.40
N THR A 113 -12.65 18.64 3.67
CA THR A 113 -13.30 19.47 2.68
C THR A 113 -12.21 19.71 1.66
N LEU A 114 -11.97 18.67 0.85
CA LEU A 114 -11.26 18.74 -0.39
C LEU A 114 -12.20 19.61 -1.22
N HIS A 115 -12.03 20.93 -1.10
CA HIS A 115 -12.62 21.86 -2.02
C HIS A 115 -12.18 21.37 -3.39
N ALA A 116 -13.16 20.92 -4.18
CA ALA A 116 -13.01 20.58 -5.59
C ALA A 116 -12.18 21.67 -6.29
N PRO A 117 -11.44 21.37 -7.38
CA PRO A 117 -10.53 22.31 -8.01
C PRO A 117 -11.32 23.50 -8.56
N THR A 118 -11.50 24.49 -7.71
CA THR A 118 -12.25 25.70 -8.00
C THR A 118 -11.18 26.73 -8.28
N THR A 119 -11.17 27.22 -9.52
CA THR A 119 -10.62 28.53 -9.90
C THR A 119 -10.42 29.44 -8.69
N LEU A 120 -9.18 29.90 -8.46
CA LEU A 120 -8.82 30.78 -7.34
C LEU A 120 -9.95 31.76 -7.03
N SER A 121 -10.43 31.75 -5.78
CA SER A 121 -11.43 32.71 -5.31
C SER A 121 -10.92 34.14 -5.57
N PRO A 122 -11.80 35.11 -5.88
CA PRO A 122 -11.42 36.52 -6.04
C PRO A 122 -10.60 37.05 -4.86
N THR A 123 -10.89 36.58 -3.65
CA THR A 123 -10.16 36.94 -2.43
C THR A 123 -8.74 36.39 -2.41
N ASP A 124 -8.54 35.15 -2.87
CA ASP A 124 -7.20 34.53 -2.95
C ASP A 124 -6.35 35.21 -4.02
N ARG A 125 -6.98 35.60 -5.14
CA ARG A 125 -6.31 36.37 -6.19
C ARG A 125 -5.87 37.75 -5.68
N GLU A 126 -6.69 38.40 -4.86
CA GLU A 126 -6.35 39.71 -4.30
C GLU A 126 -5.24 39.63 -3.26
N ARG A 127 -5.25 38.60 -2.40
CA ARG A 127 -4.13 38.30 -1.50
C ARG A 127 -2.83 38.06 -2.25
N LEU A 128 -2.87 37.32 -3.36
CA LEU A 128 -1.68 37.07 -4.17
C LEU A 128 -1.11 38.37 -4.76
N LYS A 129 -1.97 39.29 -5.22
CA LYS A 129 -1.53 40.60 -5.73
C LYS A 129 -0.87 41.43 -4.64
N GLN A 130 -1.41 41.45 -3.42
CA GLN A 130 -0.80 42.17 -2.30
C GLN A 130 0.58 41.61 -1.95
N ILE A 131 0.75 40.29 -1.94
CA ILE A 131 2.05 39.65 -1.68
C ILE A 131 3.06 39.98 -2.78
N LEU A 132 2.63 40.04 -4.04
CA LEU A 132 3.50 40.34 -5.19
C LEU A 132 3.79 41.84 -5.35
N ALA A 133 2.97 42.72 -4.79
CA ALA A 133 3.12 44.17 -4.88
C ALA A 133 4.05 44.76 -3.82
N GLU A 134 4.39 44.01 -2.77
CA GLU A 134 5.30 44.46 -1.72
C GLU A 134 6.76 44.14 -2.11
N PRO A 135 7.62 45.15 -2.38
CA PRO A 135 9.04 44.91 -2.56
C PRO A 135 9.67 44.51 -1.23
N GLY A 136 9.89 43.20 -1.08
CA GLY A 136 10.78 42.52 -0.14
C GLY A 136 11.21 43.30 1.11
N THR A 137 10.49 43.09 2.21
CA THR A 137 11.11 43.02 3.54
C THR A 137 10.49 41.86 4.31
N ALA A 138 11.37 40.97 4.77
CA ALA A 138 11.00 39.82 5.58
C ALA A 138 10.33 40.26 6.88
N GLN A 139 9.15 39.73 7.16
CA GLN A 139 8.72 39.50 8.53
C GLN A 139 7.81 38.27 8.60
N VAL A 140 8.42 37.11 8.88
CA VAL A 140 7.71 36.02 9.58
C VAL A 140 7.49 36.52 11.00
N THR A 141 6.37 37.18 11.25
CA THR A 141 5.88 37.38 12.62
C THR A 141 5.02 36.19 12.98
N ALA A 142 5.48 35.47 13.99
CA ALA A 142 4.78 34.36 14.61
C ALA A 142 3.35 34.76 14.96
N SER A 143 2.37 34.06 14.38
CA SER A 143 0.98 34.20 14.78
C SER A 143 0.81 33.58 16.18
N ASN A 144 0.46 34.46 17.11
CA ASN A 144 0.29 34.24 18.53
C ASN A 144 -0.70 33.10 18.83
N SER A 145 -0.23 32.06 19.54
CA SER A 145 -1.09 31.04 20.14
C SER A 145 -1.73 31.60 21.40
N LYS A 146 -3.06 31.77 21.38
CA LYS A 146 -3.85 32.14 22.56
C LYS A 146 -3.86 30.96 23.55
N PRO A 147 -3.54 31.13 24.84
CA PRO A 147 -3.68 30.05 25.82
C PRO A 147 -5.17 29.83 26.15
N HIS A 148 -5.59 28.57 26.16
CA HIS A 148 -6.84 28.13 26.78
C HIS A 148 -6.56 27.90 28.27
N THR A 149 -7.29 28.61 29.14
CA THR A 149 -7.26 28.42 30.60
C THR A 149 -8.21 27.26 30.97
N PRO A 150 -7.93 26.46 32.02
CA PRO A 150 -8.75 25.32 32.42
C PRO A 150 -10.14 25.71 32.92
#